data_AF-A0A8I1U861-F1
#
_entry.id   AF-A0A8I1U861-F1
#
_cell.length_a   1.000
_cell.length_b   1.000
_cell.length_c   1.000
_cell.angle_alpha   90.00
_cell.angle_beta   90.00
_cell.angle_gamma   90.00
#
_symmetry.space_group_name_H-M   'P 1'
#
loop_
_entity.id
_entity.type
_entity.pdbx_description
1 polymer ?
#
loop_
_entity_poly.entity_id
_entity_poly.type
_entity_poly.pdbx_seq_one_letter_code
_entity_poly.pdbx_strand_id
1 'polypeptide(L)'
;MCLGLALGLFAAWLSPAMAQDQQVAIHLVDMAQDSELSATAAALADGWYDESAATRITGYELADGTWVPFANWYRTDWPDTRVDMLTQFGEDFGLLWGFSTGERGEKYTIDPSLRIGFVAQAHPSTNSLLSLTVRAIAWGDLNEKTCEGDYGDIGGVQTVNCRLAATFLPPEETLQYLAHAEPNRLHISLTYSASF
;
A
#
# COMPACT_ATOMS: atom_id res chain seq x y z
N MET A 1 17.31 53.01 18.61
CA MET A 1 18.09 51.90 19.18
C MET A 1 17.41 51.47 20.48
N CYS A 2 16.26 50.79 20.37
CA CYS A 2 15.47 50.28 21.49
C CYS A 2 15.15 48.82 21.20
N LEU A 3 16.14 47.95 21.39
CA LEU A 3 16.02 46.50 21.31
C LEU A 3 16.74 46.00 22.56
N GLY A 4 16.01 45.59 23.60
CA GLY A 4 16.71 45.13 24.80
C GLY A 4 15.88 44.67 25.99
N LEU A 5 14.57 44.93 26.05
CA LEU A 5 13.80 44.65 27.26
C LEU A 5 12.49 43.87 27.03
N ALA A 6 12.39 43.14 25.92
CA ALA A 6 11.32 42.16 25.67
C ALA A 6 11.74 40.71 25.99
N LEU A 7 12.96 40.47 26.50
CA LEU A 7 13.47 39.13 26.80
C LEU A 7 13.29 38.67 28.26
N GLY A 8 12.62 39.47 29.11
CA GLY A 8 12.49 39.17 30.54
C GLY A 8 11.32 38.25 30.94
N LEU A 9 10.40 37.91 30.02
CA LEU A 9 9.16 37.20 30.36
C LEU A 9 9.04 35.77 29.79
N PHE A 10 10.06 35.28 29.06
CA PHE A 10 10.08 33.90 28.55
C PHE A 10 11.04 32.96 29.28
N ALA A 11 11.78 33.45 30.28
CA ALA A 11 12.84 32.67 30.95
C ALA A 11 12.41 31.96 32.26
N ALA A 12 11.13 32.03 32.65
CA ALA A 12 10.63 31.43 33.89
C ALA A 12 9.92 30.07 33.72
N TRP A 13 9.91 29.50 32.51
CA TRP A 13 9.32 28.19 32.20
C TRP A 13 10.35 27.11 31.82
N LEU A 14 11.61 27.31 32.18
CA LEU A 14 12.66 26.31 32.06
C LEU A 14 13.14 25.88 33.45
N SER A 15 12.19 25.48 34.30
CA SER A 15 12.53 24.53 35.35
C SER A 15 13.04 23.27 34.66
N PRO A 16 14.15 22.64 35.11
CA PRO A 16 14.44 21.27 34.74
C PRO A 16 13.43 20.41 35.51
N ALA A 17 12.18 20.40 35.02
CA ALA A 17 11.16 19.51 35.50
C ALA A 17 11.57 18.11 35.06
N MET A 18 12.17 17.41 36.02
CA MET A 18 12.17 15.96 36.22
C MET A 18 12.41 15.12 34.96
N ALA A 19 13.50 14.35 34.99
CA ALA A 19 13.55 13.08 34.29
C ALA A 19 12.39 12.21 34.82
N GLN A 20 11.20 12.38 34.25
CA GLN A 20 10.13 11.40 34.37
C GLN A 20 10.65 10.15 33.70
N ASP A 21 10.53 9.03 34.41
CA ASP A 21 10.64 7.69 33.85
C ASP A 21 9.63 7.60 32.69
N GLN A 22 10.09 7.95 31.49
CA GLN A 22 9.25 8.07 30.33
C GLN A 22 9.02 6.64 29.87
N GLN A 23 7.93 6.03 30.33
CA GLN A 23 7.55 4.68 29.98
C GLN A 23 7.35 4.61 28.46
N VAL A 24 8.39 4.16 27.76
CA VAL A 24 8.32 3.83 26.34
C VAL A 24 7.89 2.38 26.25
N ALA A 25 6.67 2.18 25.75
CA ALA A 25 6.14 0.85 25.49
C ALA A 25 6.02 0.64 23.98
N ILE A 26 6.31 -0.58 23.53
CA ILE A 26 6.18 -0.98 22.13
C ILE A 26 5.06 -2.01 22.05
N HIS A 27 4.07 -1.74 21.20
CA HIS A 27 2.89 -2.56 21.02
C HIS A 27 2.79 -3.02 19.57
N LEU A 28 2.39 -4.28 19.36
CA LEU A 28 1.88 -4.73 18.07
C LEU A 28 0.46 -4.16 17.91
N VAL A 29 0.24 -3.35 16.87
CA VAL A 29 -1.05 -2.75 16.55
C VAL A 29 -1.85 -3.69 15.68
N ASP A 30 -1.23 -4.23 14.63
CA ASP A 30 -1.87 -5.10 13.67
C ASP A 30 -0.85 -6.01 12.98
N MET A 31 -1.31 -7.18 12.58
CA MET A 31 -0.61 -8.09 11.68
C MET A 31 -1.63 -8.70 10.72
N ALA A 32 -1.46 -8.41 9.43
CA ALA A 32 -2.39 -8.85 8.40
C ALA A 32 -1.62 -9.48 7.24
N GLN A 33 -2.21 -10.52 6.64
CA GLN A 33 -1.87 -10.97 5.30
C GLN A 33 -2.88 -10.39 4.34
N ASP A 34 -2.43 -10.18 3.10
CA ASP A 34 -3.11 -9.46 2.04
C ASP A 34 -3.16 -7.94 2.27
N SER A 35 -2.91 -7.22 1.18
CA SER A 35 -3.07 -5.78 1.05
C SER A 35 -4.18 -5.45 0.05
N GLU A 36 -4.62 -4.19 0.00
CA GLU A 36 -5.51 -3.73 -1.07
C GLU A 36 -4.91 -3.98 -2.46
N LEU A 37 -3.58 -3.88 -2.58
CA LEU A 37 -2.87 -4.16 -3.83
C LEU A 37 -2.77 -5.65 -4.12
N SER A 38 -2.71 -6.51 -3.10
CA SER A 38 -2.82 -7.98 -3.27
C SER A 38 -4.18 -8.34 -3.86
N ALA A 39 -5.26 -7.74 -3.35
CA ALA A 39 -6.61 -7.91 -3.91
C ALA A 39 -6.70 -7.37 -5.35
N THR A 40 -6.04 -6.24 -5.63
CA THR A 40 -5.98 -5.65 -6.98
C THR A 40 -5.24 -6.58 -7.95
N ALA A 41 -4.10 -7.13 -7.55
CA ALA A 41 -3.34 -8.08 -8.35
C ALA A 41 -4.14 -9.37 -8.59
N ALA A 42 -4.77 -9.92 -7.55
CA ALA A 42 -5.64 -11.08 -7.67
C ALA A 42 -6.81 -10.85 -8.64
N ALA A 43 -7.42 -9.66 -8.64
CA ALA A 43 -8.50 -9.33 -9.56
C ALA A 43 -8.08 -9.32 -11.05
N LEU A 44 -6.78 -9.18 -11.35
CA LEU A 44 -6.27 -9.31 -12.73
C LEU A 44 -6.43 -10.75 -13.26
N ALA A 45 -6.49 -11.75 -12.38
CA ALA A 45 -6.78 -13.14 -12.72
C ALA A 45 -8.18 -13.32 -13.31
N ASP A 46 -9.14 -12.50 -12.90
CA ASP A 46 -10.53 -12.63 -13.33
C ASP A 46 -10.72 -12.20 -14.80
N GLY A 47 -9.69 -11.57 -15.39
CA GLY A 47 -9.66 -11.14 -16.78
C GLY A 47 -10.68 -10.04 -17.11
N TRP A 48 -11.17 -10.00 -18.34
CA TRP A 48 -12.11 -8.97 -18.80
C TRP A 48 -13.38 -9.58 -19.39
N TYR A 49 -14.44 -8.79 -19.44
CA TYR A 49 -15.69 -9.17 -20.09
C TYR A 49 -15.64 -8.83 -21.58
N ASP A 50 -15.85 -9.82 -22.44
CA ASP A 50 -16.04 -9.64 -23.87
C ASP A 50 -17.54 -9.64 -24.18
N GLU A 51 -18.06 -8.46 -24.54
CA GLU A 51 -19.46 -8.26 -24.89
C GLU A 51 -19.86 -9.04 -26.14
N SER A 52 -18.95 -9.19 -27.11
CA SER A 52 -19.23 -9.87 -28.38
C SER A 52 -19.47 -11.37 -28.20
N ALA A 53 -18.79 -11.96 -27.23
CA ALA A 53 -18.92 -13.37 -26.87
C ALA A 53 -19.82 -13.60 -25.64
N ALA A 54 -20.36 -12.53 -25.04
CA ALA A 54 -21.14 -12.55 -23.80
C ALA A 54 -20.49 -13.40 -22.68
N THR A 55 -19.15 -13.34 -22.58
CA THR A 55 -18.36 -14.19 -21.68
C THR A 55 -17.16 -13.45 -21.11
N ARG A 56 -16.63 -13.93 -19.98
CA ARG A 56 -15.35 -13.45 -19.44
C ARG A 56 -14.19 -14.20 -20.09
N ILE A 57 -13.22 -13.44 -20.59
CA ILE A 57 -11.93 -13.96 -21.03
C ILE A 57 -11.04 -14.06 -19.81
N THR A 58 -10.63 -15.27 -19.46
CA THR A 58 -9.82 -15.60 -18.26
C THR A 58 -8.49 -16.28 -18.62
N GLY A 59 -8.15 -16.29 -19.90
CA GLY A 59 -7.01 -16.98 -20.48
C GLY A 59 -7.12 -17.03 -21.99
N TYR A 60 -6.13 -17.63 -22.63
CA TYR A 60 -6.15 -17.92 -24.06
C TYR A 60 -5.33 -19.18 -24.38
N GLU A 61 -5.52 -19.70 -25.59
CA GLU A 61 -4.80 -20.86 -26.12
C GLU A 61 -3.57 -20.41 -26.92
N LEU A 62 -2.43 -21.06 -26.70
CA LEU A 62 -1.20 -20.83 -27.46
C LEU A 62 -1.27 -21.52 -28.83
N ALA A 63 -0.34 -21.19 -29.72
CA ALA A 63 -0.25 -21.79 -31.07
C ALA A 63 -0.05 -23.32 -31.05
N ASP A 64 0.48 -23.88 -29.96
CA ASP A 64 0.67 -25.32 -29.77
C ASP A 64 -0.56 -26.03 -29.16
N GLY A 65 -1.65 -25.30 -28.90
CA GLY A 65 -2.88 -25.80 -28.29
C GLY A 65 -2.89 -25.76 -26.76
N THR A 66 -1.83 -25.23 -26.12
CA THR A 66 -1.77 -25.14 -24.66
C THR A 66 -2.68 -24.01 -24.17
N TRP A 67 -3.65 -24.34 -23.30
CA TRP A 67 -4.44 -23.33 -22.60
C TRP A 67 -3.66 -22.68 -21.45
N VAL A 68 -3.63 -21.35 -21.43
CA VAL A 68 -2.98 -20.56 -20.39
C VAL A 68 -4.01 -19.69 -19.65
N PRO A 69 -4.39 -20.06 -18.40
CA PRO A 69 -5.29 -19.25 -17.60
C PRO A 69 -4.52 -18.12 -16.89
N PHE A 70 -5.12 -16.92 -16.85
CA PHE A 70 -4.55 -15.76 -16.16
C PHE A 70 -4.37 -16.01 -14.66
N ALA A 71 -5.24 -16.82 -14.05
CA ALA A 71 -5.14 -17.16 -12.62
C ALA A 71 -3.79 -17.75 -12.21
N ASN A 72 -3.08 -18.43 -13.11
CA ASN A 72 -1.74 -18.94 -12.80
C ASN A 72 -0.71 -17.80 -12.68
N TRP A 73 -0.87 -16.74 -13.47
CA TRP A 73 0.06 -15.61 -13.51
C TRP A 73 -0.05 -14.68 -12.31
N TYR A 74 -1.27 -14.53 -11.77
CA TYR A 74 -1.57 -13.65 -10.64
C TYR A 74 -1.73 -14.40 -9.31
N ARG A 75 -1.32 -15.66 -9.26
CA ARG A 75 -1.22 -16.41 -8.01
C ARG A 75 0.13 -16.17 -7.34
N THR A 76 0.11 -16.08 -6.02
CA THR A 76 1.31 -16.07 -5.16
C THR A 76 1.14 -17.12 -4.06
N ASP A 77 2.25 -17.75 -3.66
CA ASP A 77 2.28 -18.61 -2.47
C ASP A 77 2.55 -17.80 -1.19
N TRP A 78 2.97 -16.54 -1.34
CA TRP A 78 3.25 -15.61 -0.25
C TRP A 78 2.62 -14.24 -0.55
N PRO A 79 1.38 -14.01 -0.09
CA PRO A 79 0.77 -12.70 -0.19
C PRO A 79 1.47 -11.65 0.67
N ASP A 80 1.25 -10.37 0.34
CA ASP A 80 1.84 -9.27 1.10
C ASP A 80 1.47 -9.38 2.59
N THR A 81 2.48 -9.50 3.44
CA THR A 81 2.32 -9.59 4.88
C THR A 81 2.73 -8.27 5.51
N ARG A 82 1.84 -7.70 6.31
CA ARG A 82 1.98 -6.39 6.94
C ARG A 82 2.06 -6.53 8.45
N VAL A 83 3.03 -5.84 9.05
CA VAL A 83 3.16 -5.70 10.50
C VAL A 83 3.17 -4.22 10.85
N ASP A 84 2.30 -3.82 11.78
CA ASP A 84 2.18 -2.45 12.27
C ASP A 84 2.42 -2.41 13.79
N MET A 85 3.23 -1.46 14.21
CA MET A 85 3.72 -1.28 15.57
C MET A 85 3.42 0.15 16.05
N LEU A 86 3.28 0.29 17.37
CA LEU A 86 3.14 1.56 18.07
C LEU A 86 4.23 1.65 19.13
N THR A 87 5.07 2.67 19.03
CA THR A 87 5.92 3.10 20.13
C THR A 87 5.21 4.21 20.88
N GLN A 88 4.73 3.92 22.07
CA GLN A 88 3.96 4.86 22.89
C GLN A 88 4.89 5.69 23.77
N PHE A 89 4.65 7.01 23.83
CA PHE A 89 5.39 7.97 24.65
C PHE A 89 4.41 8.67 25.59
N GLY A 90 4.25 8.13 26.80
CA GLY A 90 3.22 8.60 27.73
C GLY A 90 1.80 8.23 27.27
N GLU A 91 0.79 8.90 27.81
CA GLU A 91 -0.61 8.50 27.58
C GLU A 91 -1.19 9.03 26.26
N ASP A 92 -0.74 10.21 25.82
CA ASP A 92 -1.42 10.95 24.74
C ASP A 92 -0.72 10.91 23.38
N PHE A 93 0.49 10.33 23.27
CA PHE A 93 1.25 10.34 22.02
C PHE A 93 1.91 9.01 21.72
N GLY A 94 1.96 8.65 20.44
CA GLY A 94 2.72 7.50 19.99
C GLY A 94 3.15 7.58 18.53
N LEU A 95 4.29 6.97 18.23
CA LEU A 95 4.82 6.80 16.88
C LEU A 95 4.33 5.49 16.30
N LEU A 96 3.67 5.56 15.14
CA LEU A 96 3.30 4.40 14.36
C LEU A 96 4.41 4.07 13.38
N TRP A 97 4.77 2.80 13.26
CA TRP A 97 5.70 2.33 12.25
C TRP A 97 5.38 0.90 11.86
N GLY A 98 5.69 0.52 10.63
CA GLY A 98 5.37 -0.81 10.13
C GLY A 98 6.05 -1.08 8.81
N PHE A 99 6.02 -2.33 8.38
CA PHE A 99 6.58 -2.74 7.10
C PHE A 99 5.67 -3.77 6.42
N SER A 100 5.86 -3.93 5.11
CA SER A 100 5.29 -5.05 4.37
C SER A 100 6.36 -5.85 3.65
N THR A 101 6.10 -7.13 3.44
CA THR A 101 7.03 -8.02 2.73
C THR A 101 7.04 -7.80 1.22
N GLY A 102 6.02 -7.12 0.69
CA GLY A 102 5.70 -7.14 -0.73
C GLY A 102 5.14 -8.50 -1.13
N GLU A 103 4.91 -8.65 -2.42
CA GLU A 103 4.28 -9.82 -3.03
C GLU A 103 4.85 -10.03 -4.44
N ARG A 104 4.98 -11.28 -4.88
CA ARG A 104 5.42 -11.57 -6.24
C ARG A 104 4.63 -12.71 -6.84
N GLY A 105 3.98 -12.44 -7.97
CA GLY A 105 3.50 -13.47 -8.87
C GLY A 105 4.40 -13.59 -10.11
N GLU A 106 3.98 -14.46 -11.03
CA GLU A 106 4.71 -14.64 -12.28
C GLU A 106 4.74 -13.34 -13.09
N LYS A 107 3.59 -12.68 -13.24
CA LYS A 107 3.43 -11.49 -14.09
C LYS A 107 3.24 -10.18 -13.32
N TYR A 108 3.50 -10.15 -12.02
CA TYR A 108 3.45 -8.89 -11.27
C TYR A 108 4.41 -8.89 -10.07
N THR A 109 4.64 -7.72 -9.52
CA THR A 109 5.31 -7.50 -8.24
C THR A 109 4.61 -6.39 -7.47
N ILE A 110 4.46 -6.59 -6.16
CA ILE A 110 4.18 -5.54 -5.19
C ILE A 110 5.47 -5.36 -4.40
N ASP A 111 6.02 -4.15 -4.42
CA ASP A 111 7.25 -3.88 -3.68
C ASP A 111 7.03 -3.97 -2.15
N PRO A 112 8.06 -4.28 -1.36
CA PRO A 112 8.00 -4.08 0.07
C PRO A 112 7.71 -2.61 0.40
N SER A 113 6.96 -2.35 1.47
CA SER A 113 6.63 -0.99 1.90
C SER A 113 7.10 -0.70 3.32
N LEU A 114 7.32 0.59 3.60
CA LEU A 114 7.55 1.11 4.94
C LEU A 114 6.42 2.07 5.30
N ARG A 115 5.87 1.92 6.50
CA ARG A 115 4.84 2.80 7.04
C ARG A 115 5.38 3.54 8.24
N ILE A 116 5.09 4.83 8.31
CA ILE A 116 5.44 5.70 9.43
C ILE A 116 4.29 6.62 9.73
N GLY A 117 4.14 7.04 10.98
CA GLY A 117 3.04 7.91 11.37
C GLY A 117 3.07 8.24 12.85
N PHE A 118 2.03 8.90 13.30
CA PHE A 118 1.82 9.16 14.72
C PHE A 118 0.34 9.14 15.07
N VAL A 119 0.08 8.92 16.35
CA VAL A 119 -1.20 9.14 17.00
C VAL A 119 -1.01 10.18 18.09
N ALA A 120 -1.92 11.16 18.15
CA ALA A 120 -1.98 12.16 19.18
C ALA A 120 -3.40 12.22 19.75
N GLN A 121 -3.51 12.22 21.06
CA GLN A 121 -4.76 12.20 21.80
C GLN A 121 -4.88 13.45 22.67
N ALA A 122 -6.12 13.86 22.91
CA ALA A 122 -6.47 14.89 23.87
C ALA A 122 -7.74 14.46 24.61
N HIS A 123 -7.86 14.91 25.85
CA HIS A 123 -8.99 14.64 26.72
C HIS A 123 -9.74 15.94 27.04
N PRO A 124 -10.64 16.43 26.16
CA PRO A 124 -11.35 17.70 26.36
C PRO A 124 -12.20 17.73 27.65
N SER A 125 -12.60 16.56 28.14
CA SER A 125 -13.27 16.34 29.43
C SER A 125 -12.88 14.98 29.98
N THR A 126 -13.26 14.68 31.23
CA THR A 126 -12.97 13.38 31.88
C THR A 126 -13.59 12.18 31.17
N ASN A 127 -14.63 12.39 30.36
CA ASN A 127 -15.39 11.32 29.69
C ASN A 127 -15.33 11.45 28.16
N SER A 128 -14.38 12.20 27.62
CA SER A 128 -14.20 12.37 26.17
C SER A 128 -12.76 12.18 25.73
N LEU A 129 -12.59 11.64 24.53
CA LEU A 129 -11.31 11.41 23.88
C LEU A 129 -11.37 11.92 22.44
N LEU A 130 -10.43 12.79 22.09
CA LEU A 130 -10.16 13.23 20.73
C LEU A 130 -8.84 12.59 20.28
N SER A 131 -8.84 11.87 19.16
CA SER A 131 -7.67 11.18 18.61
C SER A 131 -7.43 11.60 17.16
N LEU A 132 -6.21 12.04 16.87
CA LEU A 132 -5.70 12.30 15.52
C LEU A 132 -4.67 11.23 15.17
N THR A 133 -4.88 10.54 14.05
CA THR A 133 -3.93 9.60 13.48
C THR A 133 -3.48 10.08 12.11
N VAL A 134 -2.17 10.13 11.88
CA VAL A 134 -1.58 10.41 10.57
C VAL A 134 -0.60 9.31 10.24
N ARG A 135 -0.73 8.71 9.05
CA ARG A 135 0.15 7.64 8.58
C ARG A 135 0.53 7.87 7.13
N ALA A 136 1.81 7.70 6.82
CA ALA A 136 2.35 7.73 5.48
C ALA A 136 2.94 6.36 5.10
N ILE A 137 2.85 6.02 3.81
CA ILE A 137 3.41 4.80 3.24
C ILE A 137 4.44 5.19 2.18
N ALA A 138 5.67 4.67 2.30
CA ALA A 138 6.71 4.76 1.30
C ALA A 138 6.85 3.40 0.59
N TRP A 139 7.00 3.44 -0.74
CA TRP A 139 7.03 2.25 -1.60
C TRP A 139 5.78 1.38 -1.47
N GLY A 140 5.82 0.14 -1.98
CA GLY A 140 4.67 -0.74 -1.96
C GLY A 140 3.92 -0.83 -3.28
N ASP A 141 4.53 -0.45 -4.40
CA ASP A 141 3.80 -0.23 -5.65
C ASP A 141 3.55 -1.56 -6.35
N LEU A 142 2.34 -1.72 -6.90
CA LEU A 142 1.98 -2.83 -7.77
C LEU A 142 2.43 -2.50 -9.19
N ASN A 143 3.19 -3.41 -9.78
CA ASN A 143 3.64 -3.34 -11.16
C ASN A 143 3.39 -4.68 -11.87
N GLU A 144 2.59 -4.66 -12.93
CA GLU A 144 2.45 -5.76 -13.88
C GLU A 144 3.69 -5.82 -14.79
N LYS A 145 4.16 -7.04 -15.08
CA LYS A 145 5.31 -7.32 -15.93
C LYS A 145 4.86 -7.57 -17.36
N THR A 146 5.73 -7.24 -18.30
CA THR A 146 5.57 -7.65 -19.70
C THR A 146 5.93 -9.13 -19.90
N CYS A 147 5.60 -9.64 -21.07
CA CYS A 147 6.13 -10.91 -21.58
C CYS A 147 6.45 -10.80 -23.06
N GLU A 148 7.09 -11.87 -23.56
CA GLU A 148 7.37 -12.07 -24.96
C GLU A 148 6.24 -12.89 -25.59
N GLY A 149 5.58 -12.33 -26.60
CA GLY A 149 4.63 -13.03 -27.45
C GLY A 149 5.27 -13.31 -28.81
N ASP A 150 5.17 -14.56 -29.27
CA ASP A 150 5.62 -14.96 -30.61
C ASP A 150 4.43 -14.91 -31.59
N TYR A 151 4.48 -13.94 -32.51
CA TYR A 151 3.48 -13.73 -33.56
C TYR A 151 3.86 -14.40 -34.88
N GLY A 152 4.78 -15.37 -34.84
CA GLY A 152 5.25 -16.14 -35.98
C GLY A 152 6.05 -15.30 -36.99
N ASP A 153 6.19 -15.82 -38.20
CA ASP A 153 7.09 -15.25 -39.23
C ASP A 153 6.76 -13.81 -39.66
N ILE A 154 5.53 -13.33 -39.38
CA ILE A 154 5.06 -12.00 -39.78
C ILE A 154 5.37 -10.95 -38.71
N GLY A 155 5.15 -11.27 -37.44
CA GLY A 155 5.30 -10.33 -36.32
C GLY A 155 6.54 -10.56 -35.47
N GLY A 156 7.14 -11.75 -35.55
CA GLY A 156 8.25 -12.18 -34.71
C GLY A 156 7.92 -12.21 -33.21
N VAL A 157 8.96 -12.25 -32.39
CA VAL A 157 8.86 -12.13 -30.93
C VAL A 157 8.76 -10.66 -30.55
N GLN A 158 7.71 -10.29 -29.82
CA GLN A 158 7.42 -8.91 -29.41
C GLN A 158 7.14 -8.83 -27.91
N THR A 159 7.43 -7.68 -27.30
CA THR A 159 7.09 -7.41 -25.89
C THR A 159 5.65 -6.92 -25.79
N VAL A 160 4.84 -7.56 -24.94
CA VAL A 160 3.40 -7.31 -24.81
C VAL A 160 2.93 -7.34 -23.36
N ASN A 161 1.72 -6.83 -23.12
CA ASN A 161 0.95 -7.18 -21.93
C ASN A 161 0.42 -8.61 -22.10
N CYS A 162 0.76 -9.48 -21.15
CA CYS A 162 0.46 -10.90 -21.24
C CYS A 162 -1.03 -11.20 -21.34
N ARG A 163 -1.88 -10.46 -20.63
CA ARG A 163 -3.33 -10.68 -20.69
C ARG A 163 -3.89 -10.35 -22.06
N LEU A 164 -3.27 -9.41 -22.76
CA LEU A 164 -3.75 -8.89 -24.04
C LEU A 164 -2.99 -9.46 -25.25
N ALA A 165 -2.05 -10.38 -25.05
CA ALA A 165 -1.20 -10.93 -26.11
C ALA A 165 -1.99 -11.59 -27.25
N ALA A 166 -3.13 -12.22 -26.92
CA ALA A 166 -4.01 -12.89 -27.88
C ALA A 166 -5.17 -12.00 -28.39
N THR A 167 -5.09 -10.68 -28.20
CA THR A 167 -6.09 -9.74 -28.70
C THR A 167 -5.71 -9.20 -30.09
N PHE A 168 -6.63 -8.45 -30.71
CA PHE A 168 -6.36 -7.77 -31.98
C PHE A 168 -5.56 -6.48 -31.83
N LEU A 169 -5.19 -6.09 -30.61
CA LEU A 169 -4.37 -4.91 -30.37
C LEU A 169 -2.94 -5.15 -30.86
N PRO A 170 -2.30 -4.15 -31.51
CA PRO A 170 -0.88 -4.21 -31.79
C PRO A 170 -0.05 -4.42 -30.51
N PRO A 171 1.06 -5.19 -30.56
CA PRO A 171 1.91 -5.47 -29.40
C PRO A 171 2.25 -4.25 -28.54
N GLU A 172 2.70 -3.17 -29.17
CA GLU A 172 3.07 -1.91 -28.54
C GLU A 172 1.89 -1.21 -27.84
N GLU A 173 0.68 -1.35 -28.39
CA GLU A 173 -0.54 -0.78 -27.80
C GLU A 173 -1.03 -1.57 -26.60
N THR A 174 -0.63 -2.85 -26.46
CA THR A 174 -0.98 -3.64 -25.27
C THR A 174 -0.26 -3.15 -24.01
N LEU A 175 0.93 -2.56 -24.15
CA LEU A 175 1.79 -2.19 -23.02
C LEU A 175 1.21 -1.06 -22.17
N GLN A 176 0.41 -0.18 -22.75
CA GLN A 176 -0.26 0.90 -21.99
C GLN A 176 -1.32 0.38 -20.99
N TYR A 177 -1.71 -0.89 -21.11
CA TYR A 177 -2.68 -1.54 -20.22
C TYR A 177 -2.03 -2.34 -19.10
N LEU A 178 -0.70 -2.29 -18.96
CA LEU A 178 -0.02 -2.85 -17.80
C LEU A 178 -0.57 -2.22 -16.52
N ALA A 179 -1.04 -3.05 -15.61
CA ALA A 179 -1.55 -2.60 -14.33
C ALA A 179 -0.42 -1.97 -13.51
N HIS A 180 -0.65 -0.73 -13.09
CA HIS A 180 0.19 -0.03 -12.15
C HIS A 180 -0.72 0.61 -11.09
N ALA A 181 -0.43 0.38 -9.82
CA ALA A 181 -1.18 0.95 -8.72
C ALA A 181 -0.28 1.26 -7.53
N GLU A 182 -0.56 2.36 -6.86
CA GLU A 182 0.17 2.80 -5.66
C GLU A 182 -0.69 2.55 -4.42
N PRO A 183 -0.08 2.26 -3.25
CA PRO A 183 -0.83 2.20 -2.01
C PRO A 183 -1.30 3.61 -1.63
N ASN A 184 -2.35 3.70 -0.81
CA ASN A 184 -2.78 4.99 -0.27
C ASN A 184 -1.67 5.62 0.59
N ARG A 185 -0.93 6.57 -0.02
CA ARG A 185 0.31 7.12 0.53
C ARG A 185 0.13 7.88 1.82
N LEU A 186 -1.05 8.44 2.07
CA LEU A 186 -1.33 9.28 3.23
C LEU A 186 -2.73 9.01 3.77
N HIS A 187 -2.80 8.56 5.01
CA HIS A 187 -4.02 8.38 5.75
C HIS A 187 -4.06 9.37 6.92
N ILE A 188 -5.15 10.14 7.02
CA ILE A 188 -5.42 11.06 8.12
C ILE A 188 -6.80 10.70 8.67
N SER A 189 -6.88 10.46 9.98
CA SER A 189 -8.12 10.16 10.68
C SER A 189 -8.24 11.01 11.94
N LEU A 190 -9.41 11.60 12.14
CA LEU A 190 -9.78 12.33 13.35
C LEU A 190 -11.02 11.67 13.95
N THR A 191 -10.90 11.17 15.18
CA THR A 191 -11.97 10.46 15.89
C THR A 191 -12.27 11.16 17.20
N TYR A 192 -13.55 11.38 17.50
CA TYR A 192 -14.02 11.89 18.79
C TYR A 192 -14.98 10.88 19.42
N SER A 193 -14.76 10.54 20.67
CA SER A 193 -15.64 9.66 21.45
C SER A 193 -15.98 10.31 22.79
N ALA A 194 -17.23 10.16 23.23
CA ALA A 194 -17.70 10.69 24.51
C ALA A 194 -18.70 9.70 25.13
N SER A 195 -18.65 9.57 26.45
CA SER A 195 -19.61 8.79 27.24
C SER A 195 -20.38 9.71 28.19
N PHE A 196 -21.66 9.40 28.39
CA PHE A 196 -22.62 10.20 29.15
C PHE A 196 -23.26 9.39 30.28
#